data_AF-A0A1Y5P2V8-F1
#
_entry.id   AF-A0A1Y5P2V8-F1
#
_cell.length_a   1.000
_cell.length_b   1.000
_cell.length_c   1.000
_cell.angle_alpha   90.00
_cell.angle_beta   90.00
_cell.angle_gamma   90.00
#
_symmetry.space_group_name_H-M   'P 1'
#
loop_
_entity.id
_entity.type
_entity.pdbx_description
1 polymer ?
#
loop_
_entity_poly.entity_id
_entity_poly.type
_entity_poly.pdbx_seq_one_letter_code
_entity_poly.pdbx_strand_id
1 'polypeptide(L)'
;MDPLVEALSMAVGESNRDVTAIDGAPNGFAGFKVDYPGHRIDLYWAGNVPASIQDLIRIHPEVDVATHAAQYSQIEMLEARDRIAAERSALLQTLGNLLTVGPDYQGRGLDIRTSSGTDLSRHAADNAPKPKAATARPARPSSDAAPALST
;
A
#
# COMPACT_ATOMS: atom_id res chain seq x y z
N MET A 1 21.15 -5.80 11.57
CA MET A 1 19.83 -5.91 10.94
C MET A 1 18.94 -6.63 11.94
N ASP A 2 17.77 -6.09 12.28
CA ASP A 2 16.89 -6.70 13.27
C ASP A 2 16.41 -8.09 12.80
N PRO A 3 16.47 -9.14 13.65
CA PRO A 3 16.06 -10.51 13.28
C PRO A 3 14.63 -10.59 12.76
N LEU A 4 13.72 -9.76 13.30
CA LEU A 4 12.34 -9.67 12.83
C LEU A 4 12.25 -9.15 11.39
N VAL A 5 13.07 -8.17 11.02
CA VAL A 5 13.08 -7.61 9.65
C VAL A 5 13.53 -8.67 8.64
N GLU A 6 14.54 -9.46 9.01
CA GLU A 6 15.01 -10.58 8.19
C GLU A 6 13.92 -11.65 8.03
N ALA A 7 13.31 -12.07 9.14
CA ALA A 7 12.25 -13.06 9.15
C ALA A 7 11.01 -12.61 8.33
N LEU A 8 10.59 -11.34 8.47
CA LEU A 8 9.52 -10.77 7.66
C LEU A 8 9.90 -10.74 6.17
N SER A 9 11.13 -10.30 5.84
CA SER A 9 11.61 -10.25 4.46
C SER A 9 11.68 -11.62 3.81
N MET A 10 12.05 -12.66 4.56
CA MET A 10 12.03 -14.04 4.09
C MET A 10 10.61 -14.57 3.90
N ALA A 11 9.69 -14.25 4.82
CA ALA A 11 8.30 -14.73 4.76
C ALA A 11 7.51 -14.12 3.60
N VAL A 12 7.74 -12.85 3.28
CA VAL A 12 7.09 -12.15 2.16
C VAL A 12 7.90 -12.28 0.85
N GLY A 13 9.19 -12.62 0.94
CA GLY A 13 10.12 -12.72 -0.18
C GLY A 13 10.75 -11.35 -0.53
N GLU A 14 12.06 -11.31 -0.76
CA GLU A 14 12.83 -10.07 -0.99
C GLU A 14 12.28 -9.19 -2.13
N SER A 15 11.69 -9.81 -3.14
CA SER A 15 11.05 -9.11 -4.27
C SER A 15 9.52 -9.22 -4.26
N ASN A 16 8.93 -9.89 -3.27
CA ASN A 16 7.50 -10.22 -3.12
C ASN A 16 6.83 -10.92 -4.33
N ARG A 17 7.54 -11.11 -5.44
CA ARG A 17 7.13 -11.87 -6.63
C ARG A 17 7.25 -13.37 -6.45
N ASP A 18 8.11 -13.79 -5.53
CA ASP A 18 8.39 -15.19 -5.27
C ASP A 18 7.33 -15.83 -4.36
N VAL A 19 6.66 -15.01 -3.54
CA VAL A 19 5.60 -15.43 -2.60
C VAL A 19 4.30 -14.75 -2.98
N THR A 20 3.44 -15.45 -3.72
CA THR A 20 2.15 -14.91 -4.18
C THR A 20 1.01 -15.14 -3.17
N ALA A 21 1.19 -16.04 -2.21
CA ALA A 21 0.20 -16.36 -1.19
C ALA A 21 0.87 -16.73 0.15
N ILE A 22 0.22 -16.34 1.24
CA ILE A 22 0.62 -16.64 2.63
C ILE A 22 -0.63 -17.15 3.36
N ASP A 23 -0.51 -18.28 4.06
CA ASP A 23 -1.62 -18.98 4.72
C ASP A 23 -2.82 -19.28 3.78
N GLY A 24 -2.55 -19.50 2.48
CA GLY A 24 -3.59 -19.75 1.48
C GLY A 24 -4.38 -18.52 1.04
N ALA A 25 -4.03 -17.32 1.51
CA ALA A 25 -4.58 -16.05 1.04
C ALA A 25 -3.57 -15.30 0.15
N PRO A 26 -4.01 -14.45 -0.79
CA PRO A 26 -3.12 -13.61 -1.58
C PRO A 26 -2.17 -12.80 -0.70
N ASN A 27 -0.90 -12.71 -1.09
CA ASN A 27 0.09 -11.93 -0.35
C ASN A 27 -0.25 -10.44 -0.44
N GLY A 28 -0.71 -9.88 0.68
CA GLY A 28 -1.10 -8.48 0.81
C GLY A 28 0.05 -7.55 1.22
N PHE A 29 1.27 -8.05 1.39
CA PHE A 29 2.39 -7.22 1.82
C PHE A 29 2.61 -6.04 0.87
N ALA A 30 2.63 -4.81 1.41
CA ALA A 30 2.88 -3.58 0.66
C ALA A 30 4.28 -3.01 0.89
N GLY A 31 4.79 -3.15 2.12
CA GLY A 31 6.09 -2.64 2.53
C GLY A 31 6.20 -2.53 4.04
N PHE A 32 7.39 -2.19 4.53
CA PHE A 32 7.57 -1.80 5.92
C PHE A 32 8.53 -0.62 6.02
N LYS A 33 8.39 0.16 7.09
CA LYS A 33 9.34 1.20 7.48
C LYS A 33 9.93 0.82 8.82
N VAL A 34 11.25 0.79 8.90
CA VAL A 34 11.98 0.57 10.15
C VAL A 34 12.44 1.92 10.69
N ASP A 35 12.09 2.23 11.92
CA ASP A 35 12.58 3.39 12.64
C ASP A 35 13.68 2.97 13.62
N TYR A 36 14.92 3.28 13.26
CA TYR A 36 16.07 3.20 14.16
C TYR A 36 16.33 4.60 14.74
N PRO A 37 16.48 4.77 16.07
CA PRO A 37 16.79 3.77 17.12
C PRO A 37 15.58 3.24 17.91
N GLY A 38 14.35 3.56 17.50
CA GLY A 38 13.13 3.28 18.27
C GLY A 38 12.70 1.81 18.33
N HIS A 39 13.40 0.90 17.64
CA HIS A 39 13.00 -0.50 17.46
C HIS A 39 11.52 -0.64 17.08
N ARG A 40 11.07 0.24 16.18
CA ARG A 40 9.69 0.27 15.71
C ARG A 40 9.63 -0.06 14.22
N ILE A 41 8.67 -0.90 13.87
CA ILE A 41 8.36 -1.27 12.48
C ILE A 41 6.92 -0.86 12.19
N ASP A 42 6.73 0.01 11.21
CA ASP A 42 5.42 0.22 10.61
C ASP A 42 5.27 -0.74 9.42
N LEU A 43 4.44 -1.77 9.57
CA LEU A 43 4.14 -2.78 8.55
C LEU A 43 2.87 -2.38 7.78
N TYR A 44 2.93 -2.35 6.45
CA TYR A 44 1.79 -2.00 5.59
C TYR A 44 1.29 -3.24 4.86
N TRP A 45 0.00 -3.53 4.98
CA TRP A 45 -0.63 -4.73 4.44
C TRP A 45 -1.99 -4.46 3.81
N ALA A 46 -2.19 -4.93 2.58
CA ALA A 46 -3.45 -4.88 1.87
C ALA A 46 -4.35 -6.06 2.29
N GLY A 47 -5.52 -5.75 2.84
CA GLY A 47 -6.41 -6.76 3.42
C GLY A 47 -5.97 -7.20 4.82
N ASN A 48 -6.23 -8.46 5.16
CA ASN A 48 -5.94 -8.99 6.50
C ASN A 48 -4.52 -9.55 6.57
N VAL A 49 -3.81 -9.26 7.66
CA VAL A 49 -2.50 -9.86 7.95
C VAL A 49 -2.69 -11.35 8.28
N PRO A 50 -2.00 -12.27 7.58
CA PRO A 50 -2.06 -13.70 7.84
C PRO A 50 -1.62 -14.07 9.26
N ALA A 51 -2.10 -15.21 9.76
CA ALA A 51 -1.81 -15.67 11.12
C ALA A 51 -0.32 -15.97 11.31
N SER A 52 0.34 -16.54 10.30
CA SER A 52 1.78 -16.82 10.34
C SER A 52 2.62 -15.56 10.52
N ILE A 53 2.24 -14.44 9.89
CA ILE A 53 2.91 -13.15 10.06
C ILE A 53 2.63 -12.57 11.46
N GLN A 54 1.40 -12.68 11.95
CA GLN A 54 1.08 -12.24 13.31
C GLN A 54 1.82 -13.05 14.37
N ASP A 55 1.98 -14.36 14.17
CA ASP A 55 2.74 -15.24 15.06
C ASP A 55 4.23 -14.90 15.03
N LEU A 56 4.77 -14.60 13.84
CA LEU A 56 6.15 -14.14 13.65
C LEU A 56 6.40 -12.81 14.39
N ILE A 57 5.47 -11.86 14.33
CA ILE A 57 5.54 -10.62 15.14
C ILE A 57 5.49 -10.95 16.64
N ARG A 58 4.62 -11.87 17.05
CA ARG A 58 4.41 -12.21 18.48
C ARG A 58 5.63 -12.83 19.14
N ILE A 59 6.45 -13.57 18.41
CA ILE A 59 7.68 -14.18 18.94
C ILE A 59 8.84 -13.16 19.09
N HIS A 60 8.66 -11.93 18.61
CA HIS A 60 9.61 -10.81 18.73
C HIS A 60 9.00 -9.63 19.52
N PRO A 61 8.64 -9.81 20.82
CA PRO A 61 7.98 -8.79 21.63
C PRO A 61 8.87 -7.57 21.92
N GLU A 62 10.17 -7.65 21.67
CA GLU A 62 11.14 -6.56 21.83
C GLU A 62 11.03 -5.48 20.75
N VAL A 63 10.30 -5.74 19.65
CA VAL A 63 10.11 -4.79 18.54
C VAL A 63 8.66 -4.29 18.55
N ASP A 64 8.48 -2.98 18.55
CA ASP A 64 7.15 -2.36 18.44
C ASP A 64 6.67 -2.43 16.98
N VAL A 65 5.73 -3.31 16.68
CA VAL A 65 5.18 -3.46 15.33
C VAL A 65 3.79 -2.87 15.24
N ALA A 66 3.65 -1.77 14.48
CA ALA A 66 2.38 -1.20 14.12
C ALA A 66 1.98 -1.68 12.73
N THR A 67 0.84 -2.38 12.63
CA THR A 67 0.30 -2.77 11.31
C THR A 67 -0.70 -1.73 10.82
N HIS A 68 -0.51 -1.28 9.58
CA HIS A 68 -1.34 -0.31 8.89
C HIS A 68 -1.99 -0.96 7.66
N ALA A 69 -3.22 -0.56 7.38
CA ALA A 69 -3.91 -0.98 6.16
C ALA A 69 -3.29 -0.27 4.94
N ALA A 70 -2.97 -1.05 3.92
CA ALA A 70 -2.58 -0.56 2.60
C ALA A 70 -3.73 -0.70 1.60
N GLN A 71 -3.71 0.13 0.55
CA GLN A 71 -4.70 0.05 -0.52
C GLN A 71 -4.31 -1.00 -1.57
N TYR A 72 -3.02 -1.11 -1.85
CA TYR A 72 -2.46 -2.02 -2.85
C TYR A 72 -1.31 -2.83 -2.24
N SER A 73 -1.19 -4.09 -2.63
CA SER A 73 -0.02 -4.90 -2.31
C SER A 73 1.18 -4.49 -3.18
N GLN A 74 2.37 -4.85 -2.74
CA GLN A 74 3.60 -4.60 -3.49
C GLN A 74 3.57 -5.32 -4.86
N ILE A 75 2.96 -6.51 -4.94
CA ILE A 75 2.81 -7.25 -6.19
C ILE A 75 1.95 -6.45 -7.16
N GLU A 76 0.78 -5.97 -6.74
CA GLU A 76 -0.13 -5.18 -7.58
C GLU A 76 0.54 -3.90 -8.08
N MET A 77 1.31 -3.23 -7.21
CA MET A 77 2.07 -2.04 -7.57
C MET A 77 3.18 -2.38 -8.58
N LEU A 78 3.93 -3.46 -8.36
CA LEU A 78 4.98 -3.90 -9.28
C LEU A 78 4.44 -4.29 -10.66
N GLU A 79 3.28 -4.95 -10.73
CA GLU A 79 2.59 -5.25 -11.99
C GLU A 79 2.10 -3.97 -12.69
N ALA A 80 1.56 -3.00 -11.93
CA ALA A 80 1.19 -1.70 -12.48
C ALA A 80 2.41 -0.95 -13.03
N ARG A 81 3.55 -0.99 -12.33
CA ARG A 81 4.82 -0.40 -12.79
C ARG A 81 5.26 -1.03 -14.11
N ASP A 82 5.25 -2.36 -14.19
CA ASP A 82 5.71 -3.08 -15.38
C ASP A 82 4.80 -2.81 -16.58
N ARG A 83 3.48 -2.69 -16.38
CA ARG A 83 2.54 -2.25 -17.43
C ARG A 83 2.86 -0.84 -17.93
N ILE A 84 3.07 0.12 -17.01
CA ILE A 84 3.46 1.48 -17.36
C ILE A 84 4.78 1.49 -18.15
N ALA A 85 5.77 0.70 -17.71
CA ALA A 85 7.05 0.59 -18.40
C ALA A 85 6.90 0.00 -19.82
N ALA A 86 6.06 -1.01 -19.99
CA ALA A 86 5.78 -1.61 -21.30
C ALA A 86 5.10 -0.61 -22.24
N GLU A 87 4.03 0.06 -21.79
CA GLU A 87 3.27 1.04 -22.58
C GLU A 87 4.08 2.31 -22.92
N ARG A 88 4.92 2.75 -21.97
CA ARG A 88 5.68 4.00 -22.10
C ARG A 88 7.07 3.80 -22.69
N SER A 89 7.51 2.56 -22.93
CA SER A 89 8.85 2.26 -23.48
C SER A 89 9.18 3.09 -24.74
N ALA A 90 8.23 3.26 -25.66
CA ALA A 90 8.40 4.08 -26.87
C ALA A 90 8.45 5.60 -26.60
N LEU A 91 7.70 6.09 -25.59
CA LEU A 91 7.62 7.50 -25.18
C LEU A 91 8.79 7.93 -24.28
N LEU A 92 9.29 7.03 -23.44
CA LEU A 92 10.42 7.28 -22.54
C LEU A 92 11.75 7.28 -23.28
N GLN A 93 11.89 6.46 -24.32
CA GLN A 93 13.04 6.50 -25.23
C GLN A 93 13.12 7.81 -26.03
N THR A 94 11.97 8.42 -26.36
CA THR A 94 11.93 9.66 -27.15
C THR A 94 12.11 10.93 -26.33
N LEU A 95 11.78 10.94 -25.03
CA LEU A 95 11.77 12.16 -24.21
C LEU A 95 13.06 12.42 -23.41
N GLY A 96 14.04 11.50 -23.40
CA GLY A 96 15.34 11.71 -22.73
C GLY A 96 15.28 11.98 -21.22
N ASN A 97 14.09 11.95 -20.62
CA ASN A 97 13.84 12.18 -19.21
C ASN A 97 13.84 10.84 -18.48
N LEU A 98 14.73 10.69 -17.50
CA LEU A 98 14.75 9.53 -16.62
C LEU A 98 13.47 9.56 -15.77
N LEU A 99 12.54 8.66 -16.08
CA LEU A 99 11.33 8.43 -15.30
C LEU A 99 11.61 7.27 -14.35
N THR A 100 11.78 7.54 -13.07
CA THR A 100 11.81 6.47 -12.05
C THR A 100 10.39 6.23 -11.59
N VAL A 101 9.89 5.01 -11.77
CA VAL A 101 8.59 4.56 -11.25
C VAL A 101 8.84 3.45 -10.26
N GLY A 102 8.41 3.62 -9.01
CA GLY A 102 8.58 2.63 -7.96
C GLY A 102 7.33 2.50 -7.08
N PRO A 103 7.13 1.36 -6.42
CA PRO A 103 6.07 1.22 -5.42
C PRO A 103 6.32 2.15 -4.23
N ASP A 104 5.25 2.81 -3.77
CA ASP A 104 5.24 3.47 -2.46
C ASP A 104 5.16 2.40 -1.37
N TYR A 105 6.07 2.44 -0.38
CA TYR A 105 6.14 1.44 0.67
C TYR A 105 4.89 1.38 1.56
N GLN A 106 4.08 2.46 1.57
CA GLN A 106 2.81 2.51 2.30
C GLN A 106 1.66 1.83 1.54
N GLY A 107 1.90 1.36 0.31
CA GLY A 107 0.89 0.71 -0.52
C GLY A 107 -0.22 1.64 -1.00
N ARG A 108 0.07 2.93 -1.18
CA ARG A 108 -0.88 3.91 -1.73
C ARG A 108 -0.85 3.99 -3.26
N GLY A 109 0.20 3.47 -3.89
CA GLY A 109 0.35 3.46 -5.35
C GLY A 109 1.80 3.54 -5.80
N LEU A 110 2.02 4.16 -6.96
CA LEU A 110 3.34 4.29 -7.57
C LEU A 110 3.88 5.71 -7.43
N ASP A 111 5.11 5.82 -6.92
CA ASP A 111 5.89 7.04 -6.95
C ASP A 111 6.52 7.21 -8.33
N ILE A 112 6.15 8.28 -9.03
CA ILE A 112 6.70 8.66 -10.32
C ILE A 112 7.58 9.89 -10.13
N ARG A 113 8.89 9.75 -10.38
CA ARG A 113 9.85 10.86 -10.37
C ARG A 113 10.35 11.10 -11.78
N THR A 114 10.28 12.34 -12.23
CA THR A 114 10.78 12.76 -13.54
C THR A 114 12.03 13.60 -13.35
N SER A 115 13.14 13.27 -14.02
CA SER A 115 14.32 14.13 -14.10
C SER A 115 14.08 15.31 -15.05
N SER A 116 13.07 16.12 -14.76
CA SER A 116 12.81 17.35 -15.50
C SER A 116 12.93 18.44 -14.47
N GLY A 117 13.80 19.43 -14.70
CA GLY A 117 13.88 20.65 -13.89
C GLY A 117 12.61 21.50 -13.94
N THR A 118 11.42 20.92 -14.09
CA THR A 118 10.14 21.61 -14.09
C THR A 118 9.00 20.61 -13.89
N ASP A 119 8.14 20.92 -12.92
CA ASP A 119 6.96 20.18 -12.44
C ASP A 119 6.06 19.58 -13.53
N LEU A 120 5.83 18.26 -13.45
CA LEU A 120 4.83 17.51 -14.24
C LEU A 120 3.70 16.92 -13.38
N SER A 121 3.39 17.54 -12.23
CA SER A 121 2.33 17.13 -11.28
C SER A 121 0.89 17.10 -11.85
N ARG A 122 0.70 17.26 -13.16
CA ARG A 122 -0.61 17.45 -13.80
C ARG A 122 -1.13 16.25 -14.61
N HIS A 123 -0.37 15.15 -14.76
CA HIS A 123 -0.78 14.01 -15.61
C HIS A 123 -1.08 12.69 -14.88
N ALA A 124 -0.76 12.56 -13.58
CA ALA A 124 -0.98 11.31 -12.84
C ALA A 124 -2.46 11.09 -12.42
N ALA A 125 -3.28 12.15 -12.38
CA ALA A 125 -4.68 12.06 -11.99
C ALA A 125 -5.56 11.30 -13.00
N ASP A 126 -5.16 11.24 -14.27
CA ASP A 126 -6.00 10.68 -15.35
C ASP A 126 -5.84 9.16 -15.54
N ASN A 127 -4.81 8.53 -14.95
CA ASN A 127 -4.53 7.10 -15.13
C ASN A 127 -4.66 6.27 -13.83
N ALA A 128 -5.09 6.88 -12.73
CA ALA A 128 -5.36 6.13 -11.52
C ALA A 128 -6.52 5.14 -11.75
N PRO A 129 -6.39 3.85 -11.37
CA PRO A 129 -7.50 2.91 -11.44
C PRO A 129 -8.66 3.43 -10.59
N LYS A 130 -9.85 3.54 -11.20
CA LYS A 130 -11.04 4.06 -10.52
C LYS A 130 -11.32 3.22 -9.27
N PRO A 131 -11.49 3.83 -8.08
CA PRO A 131 -11.87 3.08 -6.89
C PRO A 131 -13.22 2.40 -7.13
N LYS A 132 -13.28 1.10 -6.84
CA LYS A 132 -14.50 0.30 -6.92
C LYS A 132 -15.49 0.89 -5.91
N ALA A 133 -16.56 1.51 -6.40
CA ALA A 133 -17.54 2.20 -5.56
C ALA A 133 -18.14 1.23 -4.52
N ALA A 134 -17.89 1.49 -3.24
CA ALA A 134 -18.60 0.85 -2.16
C ALA A 134 -20.04 1.38 -2.17
N THR A 135 -20.99 0.47 -2.42
CA THR A 135 -22.43 0.74 -2.39
C THR A 135 -22.82 1.31 -1.02
N ALA A 136 -23.11 2.62 -0.98
CA ALA A 136 -23.55 3.31 0.22
C ALA A 136 -24.91 2.80 0.68
N ARG A 137 -24.98 2.39 1.95
CA ARG A 137 -26.20 2.01 2.67
C ARG A 137 -26.97 3.29 3.04
N PRO A 138 -28.28 3.40 2.79
CA PRO A 138 -29.03 4.61 3.09
C PRO A 138 -29.15 4.83 4.61
N ALA A 139 -28.92 6.09 5.02
CA ALA A 139 -29.02 6.56 6.39
C ALA A 139 -30.47 6.55 6.89
N ARG A 140 -30.67 6.11 8.14
CA ARG A 140 -31.92 6.28 8.89
C ARG A 140 -32.18 7.78 9.12
N PRO A 141 -33.39 8.31 8.88
CA PRO A 141 -33.76 9.63 9.37
C PRO A 141 -33.96 9.59 10.90
N SER A 142 -33.30 10.53 11.57
CA SER A 142 -33.48 10.87 12.98
C SER A 142 -34.92 11.33 13.23
N SER A 143 -35.58 10.71 14.20
CA SER A 143 -36.88 11.12 14.71
C SER A 143 -36.71 12.33 15.62
N ASP A 144 -37.10 13.51 15.13
CA ASP A 144 -37.25 14.73 15.92
C ASP A 144 -38.70 14.78 16.42
N ALA A 145 -38.91 14.71 17.74
CA ALA A 145 -40.23 14.70 18.35
C ALA A 145 -40.40 15.88 19.31
N ALA A 146 -41.04 16.91 18.75
CA ALA A 146 -42.03 17.84 19.29
C ALA A 146 -41.67 18.80 20.46
N PRO A 147 -42.02 20.10 20.31
CA PRO A 147 -42.12 21.04 21.41
C PRO A 147 -43.51 21.01 22.07
N ALA A 148 -43.55 21.42 23.34
CA ALA A 148 -44.75 21.75 24.09
C ALA A 148 -45.31 23.14 23.68
N LEU A 149 -46.65 23.29 23.62
CA LEU A 149 -47.40 24.34 24.36
C LEU A 149 -48.93 24.26 24.12
N SER A 150 -49.66 24.29 25.24
CA SER A 150 -50.93 24.95 25.59
C SER A 150 -52.06 25.18 24.57
N THR A 151 -53.26 24.68 24.90
CA THR A 151 -54.41 25.52 25.31
C THR A 151 -55.29 24.75 26.28
#